data_AF-A0A349DSL3-F1
#
_entry.id   AF-A0A349DSL3-F1
#
_cell.length_a   1.000
_cell.length_b   1.000
_cell.length_c   1.000
_cell.angle_alpha   90.00
_cell.angle_beta   90.00
_cell.angle_gamma   90.00
#
_symmetry.space_group_name_H-M   'P 1'
#
loop_
_entity.id
_entity.type
_entity.pdbx_description
1 polymer ?
#
loop_
_entity_poly.entity_id
_entity_poly.type
_entity_poly.pdbx_seq_one_letter_code
_entity_poly.pdbx_strand_id
1 'polypeptide(L)'
;MANLLLPSDISWLTIKHDSVEDVLETLQLSDPNPLYWNTGVCTILSDYWDRRQTPDSALTRAYVSVPIDGWIFVFGEGIFVQDLEHPILTNQERQTVVRSFSQNLSKLYGSIGYFTSQPREDRFEWMWADNGVVQRHLEWNDGTLTVQGTPIFEKETELIEQASAGKSVLWDDVVYEVLEQVCVNPDTVLKNIGKGALCATPYGAKVGLPPQPVLDL
;
A
#
# COMPACT_ATOMS: atom_id res chain seq x y z
N MET A 1 -23.83 10.22 -1.57
CA MET A 1 -22.41 10.19 -1.99
C MET A 1 -22.07 8.73 -2.17
N ALA A 2 -21.61 8.32 -3.35
CA ALA A 2 -21.11 6.96 -3.52
C ALA A 2 -19.88 6.82 -2.62
N ASN A 3 -19.94 5.94 -1.62
CA ASN A 3 -18.72 5.46 -0.97
C ASN A 3 -17.92 4.82 -2.11
N LEU A 4 -16.85 5.49 -2.55
CA LEU A 4 -15.89 4.84 -3.41
C LEU A 4 -15.46 3.57 -2.69
N LEU A 5 -15.49 2.44 -3.41
CA LEU A 5 -14.99 1.17 -2.90
C LEU A 5 -13.64 1.44 -2.24
N LEU A 6 -13.50 0.99 -1.00
CA LEU A 6 -12.20 0.88 -0.32
C LEU A 6 -11.18 0.40 -1.34
N PRO A 7 -9.98 1.01 -1.40
CA PRO A 7 -9.04 0.72 -2.47
C PRO A 7 -8.73 -0.77 -2.53
N SER A 8 -9.32 -1.42 -3.52
CA SER A 8 -9.06 -2.81 -3.88
C SER A 8 -8.11 -2.82 -5.06
N ASP A 9 -7.42 -3.95 -5.20
CA ASP A 9 -6.50 -4.26 -6.27
C ASP A 9 -5.18 -3.46 -6.29
N ILE A 10 -4.70 -3.02 -5.13
CA ILE A 10 -3.41 -2.32 -5.03
C ILE A 10 -2.81 -2.41 -3.62
N SER A 11 -1.53 -2.03 -3.51
CA SER A 11 -0.78 -1.98 -2.26
C SER A 11 -0.67 -0.56 -1.68
N TRP A 12 -0.45 -0.52 -0.37
CA TRP A 12 -0.19 0.70 0.38
C TRP A 12 0.74 0.46 1.57
N LEU A 13 1.22 1.56 2.11
CA LEU A 13 2.15 1.64 3.22
C LEU A 13 1.62 2.64 4.26
N THR A 14 1.85 2.35 5.52
CA THR A 14 1.61 3.26 6.64
C THR A 14 2.91 3.47 7.38
N ILE A 15 3.26 4.72 7.64
CA ILE A 15 4.53 5.13 8.24
C ILE A 15 4.22 5.87 9.54
N LYS A 16 4.76 5.41 10.68
CA LYS A 16 4.59 6.09 11.97
C LYS A 16 5.45 7.36 12.00
N HIS A 17 4.92 8.46 11.48
CA HIS A 17 5.63 9.71 11.40
C HIS A 17 4.68 10.91 11.23
N ASP A 18 5.16 12.11 11.54
CA ASP A 18 4.39 13.36 11.47
C ASP A 18 4.91 14.33 10.38
N SER A 19 6.12 14.13 9.84
CA SER A 19 6.65 14.98 8.77
C SER A 19 6.36 14.38 7.40
N VAL A 20 5.46 14.99 6.65
CA VAL A 20 5.21 14.61 5.24
C VAL A 20 6.45 14.88 4.40
N GLU A 21 7.15 15.99 4.65
CA GLU A 21 8.36 16.38 3.91
C GLU A 21 9.48 15.32 4.03
N ASP A 22 9.70 14.79 5.23
CA ASP A 22 10.69 13.73 5.48
C ASP A 22 10.31 12.42 4.78
N VAL A 23 9.02 12.06 4.81
CA VAL A 23 8.51 10.90 4.07
C VAL A 23 8.69 11.07 2.55
N LEU A 24 8.38 12.25 2.01
CA LEU A 24 8.58 12.53 0.59
C LEU A 24 10.05 12.43 0.20
N GLU A 25 10.96 13.00 0.99
CA GLU A 25 12.40 12.94 0.75
C GLU A 25 12.92 11.50 0.83
N THR A 26 12.57 10.76 1.88
CA THR A 26 13.01 9.38 2.09
C THR A 26 12.54 8.45 0.97
N LEU A 27 11.29 8.63 0.53
CA LEU A 27 10.71 7.86 -0.58
C LEU A 27 11.09 8.40 -1.95
N GLN A 28 11.85 9.50 -2.02
CA GLN A 28 12.24 10.19 -3.25
C GLN A 28 11.04 10.56 -4.12
N LEU A 29 9.94 10.96 -3.49
CA LEU A 29 8.73 11.40 -4.16
C LEU A 29 8.83 12.89 -4.52
N SER A 30 8.58 13.23 -5.79
CA SER A 30 8.71 14.59 -6.30
C SER A 30 7.37 15.19 -6.74
N ASP A 31 7.41 16.49 -7.05
CA ASP A 31 6.28 17.25 -7.61
C ASP A 31 4.96 17.08 -6.83
N PRO A 32 4.96 17.33 -5.50
CA PRO A 32 3.77 17.12 -4.70
C PRO A 32 2.64 18.04 -5.16
N ASN A 33 1.56 17.42 -5.65
CA ASN A 33 0.35 18.12 -6.08
C ASN A 33 -0.78 17.88 -5.06
N PRO A 34 -1.20 18.90 -4.29
CA PRO A 34 -2.22 18.73 -3.26
C PRO A 34 -3.57 18.27 -3.83
N LEU A 35 -4.04 17.10 -3.40
CA LEU A 35 -5.31 16.50 -3.83
C LEU A 35 -6.08 15.88 -2.66
N TYR A 36 -7.40 15.87 -2.79
CA TYR A 36 -8.23 15.09 -1.88
C TYR A 36 -8.06 13.60 -2.14
N TRP A 37 -8.24 12.80 -1.08
CA TRP A 37 -8.10 11.34 -1.08
C TRP A 37 -8.77 10.68 -2.31
N ASN A 38 -10.06 10.94 -2.54
CA ASN A 38 -10.81 10.31 -3.65
C ASN A 38 -10.19 10.61 -5.02
N THR A 39 -9.77 11.85 -5.26
CA THR A 39 -9.15 12.24 -6.54
C THR A 39 -7.78 11.58 -6.71
N GLY A 40 -6.98 11.51 -5.63
CA GLY A 40 -5.68 10.86 -5.63
C GLY A 40 -5.78 9.36 -5.88
N VAL A 41 -6.66 8.67 -5.14
CA VAL A 41 -6.92 7.23 -5.30
C VAL A 41 -7.45 6.90 -6.69
N CYS A 42 -8.44 7.64 -7.19
CA CYS A 42 -8.96 7.43 -8.55
C CYS A 42 -7.87 7.59 -9.61
N THR A 43 -6.94 8.55 -9.44
CA THR A 43 -5.83 8.76 -10.36
C THR A 43 -4.88 7.56 -10.34
N ILE A 44 -4.50 7.09 -9.15
CA ILE A 44 -3.59 5.95 -9.00
C ILE A 44 -4.22 4.65 -9.50
N LEU A 45 -5.50 4.40 -9.21
CA LEU A 45 -6.21 3.24 -9.74
C LEU A 45 -6.38 3.32 -11.27
N SER A 46 -6.59 4.52 -11.82
CA SER A 46 -6.60 4.72 -13.28
C SER A 46 -5.25 4.37 -13.89
N ASP A 47 -4.15 4.83 -13.27
CA ASP A 47 -2.78 4.48 -13.69
C ASP A 47 -2.53 2.97 -13.57
N TYR A 48 -3.09 2.30 -12.55
CA TYR A 48 -2.95 0.86 -12.36
C TYR A 48 -3.69 0.04 -13.45
N TRP A 49 -4.93 0.42 -13.76
CA TRP A 49 -5.79 -0.34 -14.67
C TRP A 49 -5.58 -0.02 -16.14
N ASP A 50 -5.17 1.21 -16.50
CA ASP A 50 -5.01 1.61 -17.89
C ASP A 50 -3.63 1.27 -18.46
N ARG A 51 -3.33 -0.03 -18.50
CA ARG A 51 -2.10 -0.60 -19.11
C ARG A 51 -1.93 -0.28 -20.60
N ARG A 52 -2.93 0.35 -21.23
CA ARG A 52 -2.87 0.79 -22.64
C ARG A 52 -2.06 2.07 -22.82
N GLN A 53 -1.89 2.89 -21.77
CA GLN A 53 -1.10 4.12 -21.85
C GLN A 53 0.40 3.81 -21.76
N THR A 54 0.80 3.00 -20.78
CA THR A 54 2.14 2.41 -20.66
C THR A 54 2.05 1.13 -19.80
N PRO A 55 2.84 0.06 -20.06
CA PRO A 55 2.80 -1.17 -19.27
C PRO A 55 3.03 -0.96 -17.75
N ASP A 56 3.76 0.10 -17.39
CA ASP A 56 4.24 0.37 -16.04
C ASP A 56 3.62 1.64 -15.43
N SER A 57 2.47 2.11 -15.94
CA SER A 57 1.81 3.33 -15.44
C SER A 57 1.53 3.27 -13.93
N ALA A 58 1.22 2.08 -13.41
CA ALA A 58 1.04 1.78 -11.99
C ALA A 58 2.21 2.23 -11.10
N LEU A 59 3.42 2.34 -11.68
CA LEU A 59 4.64 2.66 -10.95
C LEU A 59 4.93 4.16 -10.91
N THR A 60 4.17 5.00 -11.63
CA THR A 60 4.55 6.40 -11.89
C THR A 60 4.16 7.37 -10.79
N ARG A 61 3.14 7.03 -9.97
CA ARG A 61 2.61 7.92 -8.95
C ARG A 61 2.38 7.22 -7.61
N ALA A 62 2.43 8.02 -6.55
CA ALA A 62 1.99 7.64 -5.23
C ALA A 62 1.18 8.78 -4.60
N TYR A 63 0.25 8.46 -3.72
CA TYR A 63 -0.48 9.44 -2.93
C TYR A 63 -0.01 9.36 -1.48
N VAL A 64 0.25 10.50 -0.87
CA VAL A 64 0.72 10.62 0.50
C VAL A 64 -0.29 11.45 1.29
N SER A 65 -0.85 10.90 2.36
CA SER A 65 -1.78 11.64 3.23
C SER A 65 -1.04 12.67 4.08
N VAL A 66 -1.79 13.61 4.65
CA VAL A 66 -1.34 14.32 5.86
C VAL A 66 -1.22 13.32 7.02
N PRO A 67 -0.49 13.65 8.10
CA PRO A 67 -0.43 12.80 9.28
C PRO A 67 -1.82 12.67 9.92
N ILE A 68 -2.17 11.45 10.30
CA ILE A 68 -3.42 11.09 10.97
C ILE A 68 -3.06 10.18 12.15
N ASP A 69 -3.31 10.64 13.37
CA ASP A 69 -2.96 9.92 14.60
C ASP A 69 -1.48 9.45 14.65
N GLY A 70 -0.59 10.31 14.13
CA GLY A 70 0.85 10.04 14.04
C GLY A 70 1.23 9.01 12.97
N TRP A 71 0.37 8.80 11.96
CA TRP A 71 0.62 7.94 10.81
C TRP A 71 0.47 8.71 9.51
N ILE A 72 1.39 8.49 8.58
CA ILE A 72 1.27 8.92 7.18
C ILE A 72 0.92 7.70 6.33
N PHE A 73 -0.12 7.82 5.52
CA PHE A 73 -0.57 6.79 4.60
C PHE A 73 -0.02 7.07 3.21
N VAL A 74 0.62 6.08 2.59
CA VAL A 74 1.18 6.14 1.24
C VAL A 74 0.54 5.07 0.36
N PHE A 75 -0.07 5.49 -0.74
CA PHE A 75 -0.87 4.66 -1.63
C PHE A 75 -0.20 4.52 -3.00
N GLY A 76 -0.10 3.30 -3.53
CA GLY A 76 0.39 3.04 -4.89
C GLY A 76 1.56 2.05 -4.94
N GLU A 77 1.65 1.24 -6.00
CA GLU A 77 2.71 0.22 -6.17
C GLU A 77 4.09 0.84 -6.43
N GLY A 78 4.14 2.04 -7.03
CA GLY A 78 5.38 2.67 -7.46
C GLY A 78 6.36 3.02 -6.33
N ILE A 79 5.96 2.87 -5.07
CA ILE A 79 6.85 3.05 -3.91
C ILE A 79 7.74 1.83 -3.64
N PHE A 80 7.43 0.67 -4.22
CA PHE A 80 8.18 -0.58 -4.02
C PHE A 80 9.09 -0.92 -5.21
N VAL A 81 9.72 0.07 -5.82
CA VAL A 81 10.63 -0.14 -6.96
C VAL A 81 12.07 -0.20 -6.49
N GLN A 82 12.73 -1.34 -6.68
CA GLN A 82 14.14 -1.52 -6.34
C GLN A 82 15.09 -1.02 -7.43
N ASP A 83 14.74 -1.23 -8.71
CA ASP A 83 15.52 -0.83 -9.88
C ASP A 83 14.60 -0.09 -10.87
N LEU A 84 15.02 1.11 -11.28
CA LEU A 84 14.31 1.95 -12.24
C LEU A 84 14.53 1.51 -13.70
N GLU A 85 15.54 0.69 -13.97
CA GLU A 85 15.77 0.08 -15.28
C GLU A 85 15.01 -1.25 -15.44
N HIS A 86 14.80 -1.96 -14.32
CA HIS A 86 14.11 -3.26 -14.29
C HIS A 86 13.14 -3.29 -13.11
N PRO A 87 11.96 -2.65 -13.23
CA PRO A 87 10.96 -2.72 -12.18
C PRO A 87 10.62 -4.19 -11.90
N ILE A 88 10.37 -4.52 -10.63
CA ILE A 88 10.30 -5.91 -10.13
C ILE A 88 9.41 -6.78 -11.01
N LEU A 89 9.96 -7.89 -11.50
CA LEU A 89 9.30 -8.73 -12.51
C LEU A 89 8.69 -10.03 -11.94
N THR A 90 9.07 -10.44 -10.73
CA THR A 90 8.55 -11.68 -10.11
C THR A 90 8.04 -11.50 -8.67
N ASN A 91 7.10 -12.35 -8.27
CA ASN A 91 6.52 -12.33 -6.92
C ASN A 91 7.54 -12.55 -5.81
N GLN A 92 8.52 -13.44 -6.04
CA GLN A 92 9.53 -13.77 -5.03
C GLN A 92 10.52 -12.61 -4.80
N GLU A 93 10.91 -11.92 -5.87
CA GLU A 93 11.70 -10.69 -5.78
C GLU A 93 10.91 -9.60 -5.05
N ARG A 94 9.61 -9.46 -5.37
CA ARG A 94 8.73 -8.47 -4.73
C ARG A 94 8.65 -8.65 -3.22
N GLN A 95 8.42 -9.87 -2.73
CA GLN A 95 8.40 -10.17 -1.29
C GLN A 95 9.71 -9.75 -0.61
N THR A 96 10.86 -10.05 -1.22
CA THR A 96 12.17 -9.70 -0.68
C THR A 96 12.38 -8.19 -0.61
N VAL A 97 11.97 -7.47 -1.66
CA VAL A 97 12.06 -6.01 -1.71
C VAL A 97 11.15 -5.37 -0.67
N VAL A 98 9.86 -5.72 -0.68
CA VAL A 98 8.86 -5.18 0.25
C VAL A 98 9.30 -5.40 1.70
N ARG A 99 9.78 -6.61 2.01
CA ARG A 99 10.30 -6.95 3.34
C ARG A 99 11.51 -6.08 3.72
N SER A 100 12.53 -6.05 2.87
CA SER A 100 13.76 -5.28 3.15
C SER A 100 13.47 -3.79 3.29
N PHE A 101 12.61 -3.26 2.42
CA PHE A 101 12.16 -1.88 2.42
C PHE A 101 11.41 -1.53 3.71
N SER A 102 10.43 -2.34 4.11
CA SER A 102 9.66 -2.11 5.34
C SER A 102 10.50 -2.24 6.61
N GLN A 103 11.47 -3.16 6.62
CA GLN A 103 12.43 -3.25 7.73
C GLN A 103 13.34 -2.01 7.80
N ASN A 104 13.81 -1.50 6.66
CA ASN A 104 14.66 -0.31 6.66
C ASN A 104 13.87 0.94 7.09
N LEU A 105 12.64 1.11 6.60
CA LEU A 105 11.78 2.21 7.01
C LEU A 105 11.38 2.12 8.50
N SER A 106 11.10 0.93 9.03
CA SER A 106 10.78 0.78 10.46
C SER A 106 11.98 1.02 11.37
N LYS A 107 13.22 0.83 10.91
CA LYS A 107 14.40 1.31 11.67
C LYS A 107 14.46 2.83 11.74
N LEU A 108 14.02 3.52 10.68
CA LEU A 108 14.07 4.97 10.60
C LEU A 108 12.91 5.63 11.36
N TYR A 109 11.70 5.09 11.19
CA TYR A 109 10.45 5.70 11.67
C TYR A 109 9.82 4.96 12.85
N GLY A 110 10.47 3.93 13.39
CA GLY A 110 9.94 3.11 14.47
C GLY A 110 8.99 2.03 13.95
N SER A 111 7.82 2.39 13.42
CA SER A 111 6.81 1.40 13.00
C SER A 111 6.28 1.64 11.59
N ILE A 112 6.14 0.57 10.82
CA ILE A 112 5.65 0.57 9.44
C ILE A 112 4.65 -0.58 9.26
N GLY A 113 3.56 -0.33 8.55
CA GLY A 113 2.66 -1.37 8.06
C GLY A 113 2.58 -1.34 6.54
N TYR A 114 2.80 -2.48 5.91
CA TYR A 114 2.61 -2.69 4.47
C TYR A 114 1.39 -3.59 4.25
N PHE A 115 0.61 -3.30 3.21
CA PHE A 115 -0.65 -3.99 2.93
C PHE A 115 -0.91 -4.09 1.43
N THR A 116 -1.52 -5.19 1.03
CA THR A 116 -2.06 -5.43 -0.31
C THR A 116 -3.41 -6.11 -0.19
N SER A 117 -4.39 -5.59 -0.90
CA SER A 117 -5.68 -6.26 -1.10
C SER A 117 -5.93 -6.32 -2.59
N GLN A 118 -5.72 -7.47 -3.22
CA GLN A 118 -5.89 -7.72 -4.66
C GLN A 118 -6.82 -8.92 -4.90
N PRO A 119 -8.14 -8.77 -4.68
CA PRO A 119 -9.09 -9.87 -4.86
C PRO A 119 -9.09 -10.47 -6.27
N ARG A 120 -8.82 -9.66 -7.30
CA ARG A 120 -8.76 -10.15 -8.69
C ARG A 120 -7.56 -11.04 -8.99
N GLU A 121 -6.51 -10.93 -8.19
CA GLU A 121 -5.28 -11.74 -8.30
C GLU A 121 -5.21 -12.80 -7.18
N ASP A 122 -6.30 -12.99 -6.42
CA ASP A 122 -6.34 -13.84 -5.20
C ASP A 122 -5.14 -13.59 -4.28
N ARG A 123 -4.81 -12.30 -4.08
CA ARG A 123 -3.64 -11.88 -3.31
C ARG A 123 -4.03 -10.95 -2.18
N PHE A 124 -3.67 -11.34 -0.96
CA PHE A 124 -3.85 -10.55 0.25
C PHE A 124 -2.59 -10.63 1.07
N GLU A 125 -2.03 -9.49 1.42
CA GLU A 125 -0.77 -9.44 2.13
C GLU A 125 -0.81 -8.33 3.18
N TRP A 126 -0.30 -8.60 4.36
CA TRP A 126 0.03 -7.55 5.32
C TRP A 126 1.28 -7.90 6.08
N MET A 127 2.08 -6.87 6.34
CA MET A 127 3.28 -6.97 7.11
C MET A 127 3.39 -5.78 8.05
N TRP A 128 3.60 -6.05 9.34
CA TRP A 128 3.91 -5.05 10.33
C TRP A 128 5.35 -5.23 10.80
N ALA A 129 6.14 -4.18 10.65
CA ALA A 129 7.53 -4.13 11.09
C ALA A 129 7.70 -3.01 12.12
N ASP A 130 8.39 -3.33 13.21
CA ASP A 130 8.71 -2.41 14.30
C ASP A 130 10.21 -2.47 14.61
N ASN A 131 10.85 -1.31 14.60
CA ASN A 131 12.26 -1.09 14.86
C ASN A 131 13.19 -2.02 14.02
N GLY A 132 12.82 -2.25 12.76
CA GLY A 132 13.57 -3.11 11.83
C GLY A 132 13.26 -4.60 11.92
N VAL A 133 12.35 -5.00 12.79
CA VAL A 133 11.96 -6.40 12.99
C VAL A 133 10.54 -6.62 12.49
N VAL A 134 10.35 -7.64 11.64
CA VAL A 134 9.01 -8.04 11.19
C VAL A 134 8.30 -8.75 12.34
N GLN A 135 7.30 -8.08 12.92
CA GLN A 135 6.50 -8.60 14.04
C GLN A 135 5.40 -9.53 13.54
N ARG A 136 4.79 -9.18 12.41
CA ARG A 136 3.74 -9.94 11.74
C ARG A 136 3.93 -9.88 10.23
N HIS A 137 3.77 -11.01 9.55
CA HIS A 137 3.62 -11.07 8.09
C HIS A 137 2.64 -12.18 7.74
N LEU A 138 1.62 -11.85 6.96
CA LEU A 138 0.74 -12.82 6.33
C LEU A 138 0.70 -12.52 4.83
N GLU A 139 0.78 -13.59 4.05
CA GLU A 139 0.55 -13.54 2.62
C GLU A 139 -0.34 -14.72 2.22
N TRP A 140 -1.45 -14.41 1.58
CA TRP A 140 -2.26 -15.33 0.80
C TRP A 140 -2.07 -14.99 -0.67
N ASN A 141 -1.71 -15.97 -1.48
CA ASN A 141 -1.48 -15.79 -2.90
C ASN A 141 -1.81 -17.08 -3.64
N ASP A 142 -2.87 -17.07 -4.43
CA ASP A 142 -3.33 -18.18 -5.27
C ASP A 142 -3.37 -19.52 -4.50
N GLY A 143 -4.11 -19.54 -3.40
CA GLY A 143 -4.24 -20.72 -2.53
C GLY A 143 -3.05 -21.02 -1.61
N THR A 144 -1.94 -20.28 -1.71
CA THR A 144 -0.75 -20.48 -0.88
C THR A 144 -0.74 -19.50 0.29
N LEU A 145 -0.63 -20.04 1.52
CA LEU A 145 -0.57 -19.26 2.75
C LEU A 145 0.85 -19.25 3.34
N THR A 146 1.39 -18.05 3.57
CA THR A 146 2.62 -17.80 4.32
C THR A 146 2.31 -16.97 5.57
N VAL A 147 2.80 -17.41 6.73
CA VAL A 147 2.51 -16.77 8.02
C VAL A 147 3.79 -16.69 8.86
N GLN A 148 4.08 -15.50 9.40
CA GLN A 148 5.11 -15.26 10.40
C GLN A 148 4.57 -14.36 11.52
N GLY A 149 4.92 -14.69 12.76
CA GLY A 149 4.50 -13.92 13.95
C GLY A 149 3.13 -14.33 14.47
N THR A 150 2.74 -13.74 15.60
CA THR A 150 1.48 -14.03 16.26
C THR A 150 0.33 -13.25 15.62
N PRO A 151 -0.81 -13.88 15.28
CA PRO A 151 -1.99 -13.17 14.82
C PRO A 151 -2.40 -12.03 15.76
N ILE A 152 -2.92 -10.96 15.18
CA ILE A 152 -3.26 -9.71 15.86
C ILE A 152 -4.60 -9.84 16.60
N PHE A 153 -5.51 -10.70 16.10
CA PHE A 153 -6.79 -10.98 16.75
C PHE A 153 -7.30 -12.40 16.46
N GLU A 154 -8.32 -12.83 17.21
CA GLU A 154 -8.85 -14.20 17.18
C GLU A 154 -9.38 -14.60 15.80
N LYS A 155 -10.16 -13.75 15.15
CA LYS A 155 -10.69 -14.01 13.80
C LYS A 155 -9.58 -14.22 12.76
N GLU A 156 -8.44 -13.53 12.85
CA GLU A 156 -7.29 -13.83 11.98
C GLU A 156 -6.78 -15.26 12.18
N THR A 157 -6.74 -15.74 13.43
CA THR A 157 -6.35 -17.12 13.77
C THR A 157 -7.30 -18.13 13.14
N GLU A 158 -8.61 -17.94 13.29
CA GLU A 158 -9.62 -18.83 12.71
C GLU A 158 -9.50 -18.94 11.18
N LEU A 159 -9.21 -17.83 10.51
CA LEU A 159 -9.10 -17.78 9.05
C LEU A 159 -7.80 -18.44 8.58
N ILE A 160 -6.70 -18.28 9.31
CA ILE A 160 -5.45 -19.02 9.08
C ILE A 160 -5.68 -20.53 9.21
N GLU A 161 -6.41 -20.98 10.23
CA GLU A 161 -6.75 -22.39 10.42
C GLU A 161 -7.64 -22.94 9.29
N GLN A 162 -8.65 -22.16 8.87
CA GLN A 162 -9.50 -22.53 7.74
C GLN A 162 -8.71 -22.65 6.44
N ALA A 163 -7.88 -21.66 6.12
CA ALA A 163 -7.03 -21.65 4.95
C ALA A 163 -6.01 -22.81 4.96
N SER A 164 -5.38 -23.07 6.11
CA SER A 164 -4.46 -24.21 6.28
C SER A 164 -5.15 -25.57 6.12
N ALA A 165 -6.46 -25.64 6.38
CA ALA A 165 -7.29 -26.82 6.14
C ALA A 165 -7.81 -26.93 4.69
N GLY A 166 -7.39 -26.03 3.79
CA GLY A 166 -7.82 -26.01 2.39
C GLY A 166 -9.26 -25.52 2.18
N LYS A 167 -9.82 -24.79 3.15
CA LYS A 167 -11.14 -24.17 3.01
C LYS A 167 -11.02 -22.82 2.32
N SER A 168 -12.09 -22.41 1.64
CA SER A 168 -12.21 -21.07 1.08
C SER A 168 -12.33 -20.04 2.22
N VAL A 169 -11.58 -18.95 2.09
CA VAL A 169 -11.50 -17.85 3.06
C VAL A 169 -11.71 -16.53 2.31
N LEU A 170 -12.46 -15.61 2.91
CA LEU A 170 -12.62 -14.25 2.42
C LEU A 170 -11.67 -13.34 3.18
N TRP A 171 -10.61 -12.90 2.52
CA TRP A 171 -9.52 -12.15 3.14
C TRP A 171 -9.71 -10.63 3.13
N ASP A 172 -10.56 -10.10 2.23
CA ASP A 172 -10.76 -8.66 2.01
C ASP A 172 -10.98 -7.89 3.32
N ASP A 173 -11.94 -8.33 4.14
CA ASP A 173 -12.31 -7.64 5.39
C ASP A 173 -11.20 -7.73 6.45
N VAL A 174 -10.39 -8.80 6.43
CA VAL A 174 -9.35 -9.06 7.43
C VAL A 174 -8.24 -8.02 7.33
N VAL A 175 -7.87 -7.65 6.10
CA VAL A 175 -6.83 -6.62 5.87
C VAL A 175 -7.22 -5.31 6.55
N TYR A 176 -8.49 -4.91 6.43
CA TYR A 176 -8.99 -3.68 7.06
C TYR A 176 -9.08 -3.80 8.59
N GLU A 177 -9.54 -4.93 9.10
CA GLU A 177 -9.56 -5.18 10.55
C GLU A 177 -8.15 -5.16 11.15
N VAL A 178 -7.16 -5.74 10.48
CA VAL A 178 -5.75 -5.67 10.89
C VAL A 178 -5.27 -4.23 10.93
N LEU A 179 -5.51 -3.45 9.88
CA LEU A 179 -5.10 -2.04 9.81
C LEU A 179 -5.61 -1.26 11.03
N GLU A 180 -6.88 -1.45 11.40
CA GLU A 180 -7.51 -0.77 12.54
C GLU A 180 -6.82 -1.07 13.87
N GLN A 181 -6.16 -2.21 14.00
CA GLN A 181 -5.47 -2.59 15.24
C GLN A 181 -4.05 -2.02 15.34
N VAL A 182 -3.34 -1.83 14.22
CA VAL A 182 -1.90 -1.55 14.23
C VAL A 182 -1.47 -0.27 13.53
N CYS A 183 -2.34 0.37 12.75
CA CYS A 183 -2.00 1.57 11.97
C CYS A 183 -3.26 2.35 11.51
N VAL A 184 -3.18 3.04 10.36
CA VAL A 184 -4.28 3.85 9.79
C VAL A 184 -4.83 3.18 8.52
N ASN A 185 -6.15 3.06 8.43
CA ASN A 185 -6.80 2.45 7.26
C ASN A 185 -7.32 3.50 6.25
N PRO A 186 -7.62 3.09 5.00
CA PRO A 186 -8.15 4.00 3.97
C PRO A 186 -9.43 4.75 4.36
N ASP A 187 -10.33 4.13 5.12
CA ASP A 187 -11.55 4.78 5.61
C ASP A 187 -11.25 5.94 6.57
N THR A 188 -10.22 5.79 7.39
CA THR A 188 -9.75 6.81 8.31
C THR A 188 -9.15 7.97 7.51
N VAL A 189 -8.38 7.69 6.44
CA VAL A 189 -7.87 8.72 5.53
C VAL A 189 -9.02 9.49 4.85
N LEU A 190 -10.04 8.78 4.35
CA LEU A 190 -11.21 9.40 3.72
C LEU A 190 -11.97 10.33 4.67
N LYS A 191 -12.14 9.93 5.93
CA LYS A 191 -12.88 10.71 6.95
C LYS A 191 -12.10 11.95 7.42
N ASN A 192 -10.78 11.93 7.32
CA ASN A 192 -9.92 13.06 7.67
C ASN A 192 -9.71 13.95 6.44
N ILE A 193 -10.51 15.02 6.32
CA ILE A 193 -10.72 15.89 5.13
C ILE A 193 -9.46 16.72 4.73
N GLY A 194 -8.26 16.35 5.22
CA GLY A 194 -7.01 16.96 4.79
C GLY A 194 -6.71 16.69 3.31
N LYS A 195 -6.07 17.64 2.63
CA LYS A 195 -5.46 17.39 1.33
C LYS A 195 -4.10 16.72 1.55
N GLY A 196 -3.97 15.46 1.14
CA GLY A 196 -2.67 14.85 0.90
C GLY A 196 -2.03 15.36 -0.39
N ALA A 197 -0.99 14.69 -0.85
CA ALA A 197 -0.27 15.02 -2.07
C ALA A 197 -0.20 13.82 -3.01
N LEU A 198 -0.57 14.02 -4.26
CA LEU A 198 -0.23 13.10 -5.35
C LEU A 198 1.16 13.48 -5.84
N CYS A 199 2.08 12.53 -5.83
CA CYS A 199 3.49 12.75 -6.12
C CYS A 199 3.95 11.85 -7.25
N ALA A 200 4.96 12.29 -7.99
CA ALA A 200 5.70 11.45 -8.90
C ALA A 200 6.64 10.54 -8.11
N THR A 201 6.71 9.27 -8.50
CA THR A 201 7.76 8.36 -8.01
C THR A 201 9.06 8.60 -8.78
N PRO A 202 10.21 8.05 -8.33
CA PRO A 202 11.43 8.09 -9.13
C PRO A 202 11.27 7.51 -10.54
N TYR A 203 10.44 6.46 -10.69
CA TYR A 203 10.11 5.89 -12.00
C TYR A 203 9.29 6.88 -12.84
N GLY A 204 8.23 7.46 -12.27
CA GLY A 204 7.41 8.46 -12.96
C GLY A 204 8.16 9.72 -13.36
N ALA A 205 9.10 10.18 -12.53
CA ALA A 205 9.96 11.31 -12.85
C ALA A 205 10.89 11.03 -14.05
N LYS A 206 11.31 9.77 -14.22
CA LYS A 206 12.16 9.32 -15.33
C LYS A 206 11.38 9.16 -16.63
N VAL A 207 10.23 8.47 -16.59
CA VAL A 207 9.50 8.07 -17.82
C VAL A 207 8.38 9.04 -18.19
N GLY A 208 8.07 10.00 -17.32
CA GLY A 208 6.92 10.88 -17.43
C GLY A 208 5.67 10.30 -16.77
N LEU A 209 4.72 11.18 -16.50
CA LEU A 209 3.47 10.80 -15.86
C LEU A 209 2.35 10.65 -16.91
N PRO A 210 1.48 9.64 -16.80
CA PRO A 210 0.27 9.54 -17.61
C PRO A 210 -0.60 10.81 -17.47
N PRO A 211 -1.37 11.24 -18.47
CA PRO A 211 -2.32 12.34 -18.28
C PRO A 211 -3.24 12.06 -17.08
N GLN A 212 -3.44 13.05 -16.21
CA GLN A 212 -4.42 12.87 -15.13
C GLN A 212 -5.81 12.65 -15.75
N PRO A 213 -6.57 11.64 -15.30
CA PRO A 213 -7.93 11.47 -15.77
C PRO A 213 -8.72 12.73 -15.44
N VAL A 214 -9.44 13.27 -16.43
CA VAL A 214 -10.41 14.33 -16.19
C VAL A 214 -11.58 13.69 -15.44
N LEU A 215 -11.50 13.76 -14.11
CA LEU A 215 -12.60 13.37 -13.24
C LEU A 215 -13.56 14.56 -13.20
N ASP A 216 -14.62 14.51 -14.01
CA ASP A 216 -15.76 15.40 -13.86
C ASP A 216 -16.39 15.10 -12.50
N LEU A 217 -16.00 15.87 -11.47
CA LEU A 217 -16.52 15.80 -10.10
C LEU A 217 -17.83 16.58 -9.98
#